data_AF-Q925V0-F1
#
_entry.id   AF-Q925V0-F1
#
_cell.length_a   1.000
_cell.length_b   1.000
_cell.length_c   1.000
_cell.angle_alpha   90.00
_cell.angle_beta   90.00
_cell.angle_gamma   90.00
#
_symmetry.space_group_name_H-M   'P 1'
#
loop_
_entity.id
_entity.type
_entity.pdbx_description
1 polymer ?
#
loop_
_entity_poly.entity_id
_entity_poly.type
_entity_poly.pdbx_seq_one_letter_code
_entity_poly.pdbx_strand_id
1 'polypeptide(L)' 'TPESNNSVYTSFMKSHRCYDLIPTSSKLVVFDTSLQVKKAFFALVTNGVRAAPLWDSKKQCFV' A
#
# COMPACT_ATOMS: atom_id res chain seq x y z
N THR A 1 -15.89 -28.15 16.21
CA THR A 1 -16.67 -27.01 16.74
C THR A 1 -16.30 -25.75 15.96
N PRO A 2 -17.20 -24.76 15.82
CA PRO A 2 -16.95 -23.54 15.02
C PRO A 2 -15.65 -22.80 15.39
N GLU A 3 -15.21 -22.96 16.65
CA GLU A 3 -13.95 -22.45 17.19
C GLU A 3 -12.69 -23.01 16.51
N SER A 4 -12.73 -24.25 15.99
CA SER A 4 -11.56 -24.86 15.33
C SER A 4 -11.27 -24.24 13.96
N ASN A 5 -12.23 -23.57 13.32
CA ASN A 5 -12.02 -22.93 12.02
C ASN A 5 -11.43 -21.53 12.17
N ASN A 6 -11.73 -20.84 13.27
CA ASN A 6 -11.19 -19.50 13.54
C ASN A 6 -9.67 -19.55 13.85
N SER A 7 -9.21 -20.66 14.44
CA SER A 7 -7.78 -20.89 14.68
C SER A 7 -7.00 -21.13 13.39
N VAL A 8 -7.59 -21.73 12.34
CA VAL A 8 -6.90 -21.99 11.06
C VAL A 8 -6.47 -20.70 10.38
N TYR A 9 -7.38 -19.73 10.21
CA TYR A 9 -7.05 -18.44 9.60
C TYR A 9 -6.05 -17.64 10.44
N THR A 10 -6.20 -17.67 11.76
CA THR A 10 -5.29 -16.99 12.68
C THR A 10 -3.88 -17.57 12.61
N SER A 11 -3.75 -18.90 12.63
CA SER A 11 -2.47 -19.58 12.51
C SER A 11 -1.84 -19.31 11.15
N PHE A 12 -2.61 -19.40 10.06
CA PHE A 12 -2.13 -19.09 8.71
C PHE A 12 -1.59 -17.65 8.61
N MET A 13 -2.37 -16.65 9.04
CA MET A 13 -1.94 -15.25 8.99
C MET A 13 -0.71 -14.98 9.85
N LYS A 14 -0.57 -15.64 11.01
CA LYS A 14 0.63 -15.51 11.87
C LYS A 14 1.87 -16.19 11.29
N SER A 15 1.69 -17.20 10.46
CA SER A 15 2.79 -17.93 9.82
C SER A 15 3.33 -17.25 8.54
N HIS A 16 2.65 -16.23 8.00
CA HIS A 16 3.06 -15.53 6.77
C HIS A 16 3.42 -14.07 7.04
N ARG A 17 4.41 -13.56 6.30
CA ARG A 17 4.84 -12.15 6.35
C ARG A 17 4.06 -11.34 5.32
N CYS A 18 3.90 -10.04 5.53
CA CYS A 18 3.30 -9.16 4.51
C CYS A 18 4.05 -9.22 3.16
N TYR A 19 5.37 -9.48 3.20
CA TYR A 19 6.19 -9.66 2.00
C TYR A 19 5.72 -10.82 1.13
N ASP A 20 5.20 -11.90 1.74
CA ASP A 20 4.72 -13.08 1.03
C ASP A 20 3.45 -12.76 0.21
N LEU A 21 2.77 -11.66 0.53
CA LEU A 21 1.58 -11.18 -0.16
C LEU A 21 1.90 -10.19 -1.30
N ILE A 22 3.14 -9.69 -1.37
CA ILE A 22 3.54 -8.74 -2.41
C ILE A 22 3.69 -9.51 -3.73
N PRO A 23 3.02 -9.08 -4.82
CA PRO A 23 3.17 -9.75 -6.11
C PRO A 23 4.61 -9.65 -6.61
N THR A 24 5.05 -10.63 -7.39
CA THR A 24 6.40 -10.68 -7.98
C THR A 24 6.78 -9.39 -8.72
N SER A 25 5.80 -8.71 -9.31
CA SER A 25 5.98 -7.39 -9.91
C SER A 25 4.75 -6.52 -9.66
N SER A 26 4.98 -5.26 -9.30
CA SER A 26 3.95 -4.23 -9.20
C SER A 26 4.54 -2.83 -9.42
N LYS A 27 3.67 -1.86 -9.74
CA LYS A 27 4.03 -0.45 -9.86
C LYS A 27 3.58 0.30 -8.61
N LEU A 28 4.46 1.11 -8.04
CA LEU A 28 4.15 2.03 -6.95
C LEU A 28 4.26 3.48 -7.43
N VAL A 29 3.21 4.28 -7.19
CA VAL A 29 3.21 5.73 -7.44
C VAL A 29 3.35 6.44 -6.11
N VAL A 30 4.31 7.35 -5.99
CA VAL A 30 4.54 8.18 -4.80
C VAL A 30 4.48 9.64 -5.21
N PHE A 31 3.81 10.47 -4.42
CA PHE A 31 3.72 11.91 -4.68
C PHE A 31 4.55 12.68 -3.66
N ASP A 32 5.28 13.70 -4.13
CA ASP A 32 5.89 14.66 -3.22
C ASP A 32 4.82 15.56 -2.58
N THR A 33 4.98 15.93 -1.32
CA THR A 33 4.01 16.79 -0.60
C THR A 33 3.86 18.19 -1.21
N SER A 34 4.84 18.65 -2.01
CA SER A 34 4.74 19.91 -2.76
C SER A 34 3.96 19.80 -4.08
N LEU A 35 3.56 18.59 -4.49
CA LEU A 35 2.79 18.38 -5.71
C LEU A 35 1.39 19.02 -5.60
N GLN A 36 1.01 19.80 -6.61
CA GLN A 36 -0.32 20.40 -6.67
C GLN A 36 -1.41 19.32 -6.64
N VAL A 37 -2.41 19.51 -5.78
CA VAL A 37 -3.53 18.57 -5.56
C VAL A 37 -4.23 18.17 -6.86
N LYS A 38 -4.49 19.12 -7.77
CA LYS A 38 -5.11 18.83 -9.08
C LYS A 38 -4.27 17.87 -9.93
N LYS A 39 -2.94 18.01 -9.91
CA LYS A 39 -2.02 17.14 -10.64
C LYS A 39 -1.94 15.75 -9.99
N ALA A 40 -1.97 15.69 -8.65
CA ALA A 40 -2.00 14.43 -7.91
C ALA A 40 -3.25 13.59 -8.28
N PHE A 41 -4.45 14.19 -8.27
CA PHE A 41 -5.67 13.48 -8.66
C PHE A 41 -5.65 13.02 -10.12
N PHE A 42 -5.16 13.86 -11.03
CA PHE A 42 -4.97 13.46 -12.42
C PHE A 42 -4.02 12.26 -12.54
N ALA A 43 -2.89 12.31 -11.83
CA ALA A 43 -1.88 11.26 -11.84
C ALA A 43 -2.40 9.92 -11.29
N LEU A 44 -3.31 9.92 -10.31
CA LEU A 44 -3.97 8.71 -9.82
C LEU A 44 -4.77 8.03 -10.95
N VAL A 45 -5.60 8.80 -11.65
CA VAL A 45 -6.44 8.30 -12.75
C VAL A 45 -5.59 7.78 -13.91
N THR A 46 -4.59 8.56 -14.35
CA THR A 46 -3.74 8.15 -15.49
C THR A 46 -2.89 6.93 -15.20
N ASN A 47 -2.49 6.74 -13.93
CA ASN A 47 -1.72 5.56 -13.53
C ASN A 47 -2.59 4.35 -13.18
N GLY A 48 -3.92 4.49 -13.17
CA GLY A 48 -4.84 3.43 -12.78
C GLY A 48 -4.72 3.01 -11.32
N VAL A 49 -4.27 3.92 -10.43
CA VAL A 49 -4.08 3.64 -9.00
C VAL A 49 -5.11 4.40 -8.16
N ARG A 50 -5.55 3.79 -7.06
CA ARG A 50 -6.57 4.37 -6.16
C ARG A 50 -5.98 5.16 -4.98
N ALA A 51 -4.70 4.96 -4.70
CA ALA A 51 -3.97 5.64 -3.65
C ALA A 51 -2.49 5.73 -4.04
N ALA A 52 -1.80 6.71 -3.45
CA ALA A 52 -0.37 6.91 -3.59
C ALA A 52 0.18 7.41 -2.24
N PRO A 53 1.29 6.85 -1.72
CA PRO A 53 1.96 7.40 -0.54
C PRO A 53 2.46 8.83 -0.81
N LEU A 54 2.57 9.61 0.26
CA LEU A 54 3.15 10.94 0.21
C LEU A 54 4.58 10.92 0.74
N TRP A 55 5.49 11.56 0.02
CA TRP A 55 6.88 11.73 0.41
C TRP A 55 7.16 13.20 0.72
N ASP A 56 7.67 13.49 1.91
CA ASP A 56 8.14 14.83 2.28
C ASP A 56 9.63 14.94 1.96
N SER A 57 9.97 15.56 0.82
CA SER A 57 11.37 15.75 0.42
C SER A 57 12.18 16.63 1.38
N LYS A 58 11.56 17.46 2.22
CA LYS A 58 12.29 18.27 3.20
C LYS A 58 12.70 17.44 4.41
N LYS A 59 11.81 16.54 4.84
CA LYS A 59 12.05 15.65 5.99
C LYS A 59 12.68 14.31 5.62
N GLN A 60 12.72 13.98 4.32
CA GLN A 60 13.19 12.70 3.80
C GLN A 60 12.43 11.51 4.42
N CYS A 61 11.11 11.62 4.52
CA CYS A 61 10.26 10.58 5.07
C CYS A 61 8.88 10.49 4.40
N PHE A 62 8.21 9.36 4.60
CA PHE A 62 6.80 9.19 4.26
C PHE A 62 5.91 9.81 5.35
N VAL A 63 4.80 10.42 4.95
CA VAL A 63 3.79 11.05 5.83
C VAL A 63 2.38 10.57 5.51
#